data_AF-A0A6V8CNU8-F1
#
_entry.id   AF-A0A6V8CNU8-F1
#
_cell.length_a   1.000
_cell.length_b   1.000
_cell.length_c   1.000
_cell.angle_alpha   90.00
_cell.angle_beta   90.00
_cell.angle_gamma   90.00
#
_symmetry.space_group_name_H-M   'P 1'
#
loop_
_entity.id
_entity.type
_entity.pdbx_description
1 polymer ?
#
loop_
_entity_poly.entity_id
_entity_poly.type
_entity_poly.pdbx_seq_one_letter_code
_entity_poly.pdbx_strand_id
1 'polypeptide(L)'
;ERQDIQGGVFLRPMRFSEEGGKSKINDDGSFEIEPPTNLWPGTVNSDLHRIHWEFILKIKRKKQMPLLWVCPVRVEFPDEIIHLQNLEIKDPRTEQLYIGQR
;
A
#
# COMPACT_ATOMS: atom_id res chain seq x y z
N GLU A 1 2.18 26.71 3.44
CA GLU A 1 3.49 26.09 3.73
C GLU A 1 3.90 26.45 5.15
N ARG A 2 4.31 25.48 5.97
CA ARG A 2 4.84 25.77 7.32
C ARG A 2 6.35 25.52 7.29
N GLN A 3 7.08 26.54 7.71
CA GLN A 3 8.54 26.61 7.75
C GLN A 3 9.16 25.39 8.44
N ASP A 4 10.14 24.78 7.77
CA ASP A 4 11.08 23.85 8.36
C ASP A 4 11.83 24.57 9.50
N ILE A 5 11.62 24.10 10.73
CA ILE A 5 12.29 24.63 11.92
C ILE A 5 13.71 24.06 11.94
N GLN A 6 14.71 24.92 11.94
CA GLN A 6 16.12 24.54 12.06
C GLN A 6 16.35 23.78 13.37
N GLY A 7 16.63 22.46 13.28
CA GLY A 7 16.87 21.58 14.43
C GLY A 7 15.70 20.64 14.79
N GLY A 8 14.55 20.73 14.12
CA GLY A 8 13.43 19.82 14.34
C GLY A 8 13.58 18.52 13.56
N VAL A 9 14.12 17.47 14.18
CA VAL A 9 14.03 16.10 13.64
C VAL A 9 12.59 15.62 13.83
N PHE A 10 11.71 15.96 12.89
CA PHE A 10 10.39 15.33 12.82
C PHE A 10 10.59 13.90 12.31
N LEU A 11 10.73 12.96 13.24
CA LEU A 11 10.74 11.54 12.91
C LEU A 11 9.40 11.20 12.25
N ARG A 12 9.44 10.95 10.95
CA ARG A 12 8.30 10.38 10.23
C ARG A 12 8.35 8.87 10.43
N PRO A 13 7.20 8.19 10.58
CA PRO A 13 7.17 6.75 10.57
C PRO A 13 7.83 6.22 9.30
N MET A 14 8.78 5.30 9.46
CA MET A 14 9.31 4.54 8.32
C MET A 14 8.16 3.74 7.71
N ARG A 15 8.04 3.78 6.39
CA ARG A 15 7.02 3.03 5.66
C ARG A 15 7.69 2.01 4.75
N PHE A 16 7.19 0.80 4.83
CA PHE A 16 7.49 -0.29 3.93
C PHE A 16 6.15 -0.71 3.32
N SER A 17 6.15 -1.07 2.06
CA SER A 17 4.96 -1.62 1.41
C SER A 17 5.38 -2.55 0.29
N GLU A 18 4.56 -3.54 0.03
CA GLU A 18 4.66 -4.41 -1.14
C GLU A 18 3.30 -4.47 -1.82
N GLU A 19 3.32 -4.53 -3.15
CA GLU A 19 2.09 -4.69 -3.93
C GLU A 19 1.91 -6.17 -4.26
N GLY A 20 0.66 -6.65 -4.19
CA GLY A 20 0.28 -7.91 -4.80
C GLY A 20 0.10 -7.81 -6.31
N GLY A 21 -0.50 -8.86 -6.87
CA GLY A 21 -0.88 -8.93 -8.26
C GLY A 21 -1.92 -7.88 -8.67
N LYS A 22 -2.10 -7.74 -9.97
CA LYS A 22 -3.09 -6.85 -10.59
C LYS A 22 -3.89 -7.64 -11.61
N SER A 23 -5.21 -7.47 -11.58
CA SER A 23 -6.10 -8.09 -12.55
C SER A 23 -7.16 -7.10 -13.03
N LYS A 24 -7.74 -7.40 -14.20
CA LYS A 24 -8.92 -6.71 -14.69
C LYS A 24 -10.15 -7.44 -14.15
N ILE A 25 -11.20 -6.68 -13.87
CA ILE A 25 -12.50 -7.26 -13.54
C ILE A 25 -13.11 -7.77 -14.85
N ASN A 26 -13.53 -9.04 -14.84
CA ASN A 26 -14.20 -9.69 -15.96
C ASN A 26 -15.63 -9.15 -16.11
N ASP A 27 -16.27 -9.42 -17.25
CA ASP A 27 -17.62 -8.92 -17.54
C ASP A 27 -18.69 -9.46 -16.57
N ASP A 28 -18.44 -10.63 -15.97
CA ASP A 28 -19.29 -11.22 -14.92
C ASP A 28 -19.01 -10.66 -13.51
N GLY A 29 -18.07 -9.71 -13.39
CA GLY A 29 -17.65 -9.11 -12.12
C GLY A 29 -16.59 -9.91 -11.37
N SER A 30 -16.17 -11.07 -11.88
CA SER A 30 -15.14 -11.89 -11.25
C SER A 30 -13.74 -11.30 -11.43
N PHE A 31 -12.87 -11.54 -10.47
CA PHE A 31 -11.44 -11.24 -10.54
C PHE A 31 -10.68 -12.10 -9.54
N GLU A 32 -9.40 -12.31 -9.83
CA GLU A 32 -8.45 -12.98 -8.95
C GLU A 32 -7.15 -12.17 -8.99
N ILE A 33 -6.48 -12.03 -7.85
CA ILE A 33 -5.17 -11.42 -7.78
C ILE A 33 -4.26 -12.27 -6.89
N GLU A 34 -2.98 -12.30 -7.26
CA GLU A 34 -1.94 -12.87 -6.42
C GLU A 34 -1.68 -11.98 -5.19
N PRO A 35 -1.33 -12.54 -4.03
CA PRO A 35 -0.83 -11.78 -2.90
C PRO A 35 0.56 -11.15 -3.21
N PRO A 36 1.08 -10.27 -2.33
CA PRO A 36 2.48 -9.85 -2.36
C PRO A 36 3.46 -11.04 -2.34
N THR A 37 4.67 -10.85 -2.87
CA THR A 37 5.66 -11.94 -2.99
C THR A 37 6.19 -12.38 -1.64
N ASN A 38 6.49 -11.44 -0.74
CA ASN A 38 6.86 -11.80 0.63
C ASN A 38 5.61 -12.12 1.44
N LEU A 39 5.77 -13.00 2.42
CA LEU A 39 4.76 -13.19 3.45
C LEU A 39 4.75 -11.97 4.37
N TRP A 40 3.63 -11.27 4.44
CA TRP A 40 3.44 -10.13 5.34
C TRP A 40 2.59 -10.53 6.54
N PRO A 41 2.80 -9.90 7.71
CA PRO A 41 1.94 -10.08 8.87
C PRO A 41 0.50 -9.66 8.60
N GLY A 42 -0.41 -10.23 9.39
CA GLY A 42 -1.81 -9.83 9.42
C GLY A 42 -1.99 -8.38 9.83
N THR A 43 -3.23 -7.91 9.86
CA THR A 43 -3.54 -6.53 10.22
C THR A 43 -3.16 -6.25 11.68
N VAL A 44 -2.35 -5.21 11.89
CA VAL A 44 -1.94 -4.73 13.22
C VAL A 44 -2.26 -3.25 13.34
N ASN A 45 -2.89 -2.89 14.46
CA ASN A 45 -3.06 -1.50 14.86
C ASN A 45 -2.62 -1.34 16.31
N SER A 46 -1.32 -1.16 16.53
CA SER A 46 -0.73 -0.90 17.84
C SER A 46 -0.18 0.53 17.92
N ASP A 47 0.20 0.94 19.13
CA ASP A 47 0.81 2.26 19.37
C ASP A 47 2.23 2.37 18.78
N LEU A 48 2.94 1.24 18.62
CA LEU A 48 4.32 1.21 18.15
C LEU A 48 4.43 1.05 16.62
N HIS A 49 3.63 0.16 16.05
CA HIS A 49 3.65 -0.14 14.61
C HIS A 49 2.25 -0.51 14.10
N ARG A 50 2.05 -0.29 12.80
CA ARG A 50 0.80 -0.56 12.11
C ARG A 50 1.06 -1.30 10.81
N ILE A 51 0.31 -2.36 10.59
CA ILE A 51 0.28 -3.12 9.35
C ILE A 51 -1.16 -3.10 8.87
N HIS A 52 -1.37 -2.57 7.67
CA HIS A 52 -2.69 -2.49 7.06
C HIS A 52 -2.60 -3.03 5.64
N TRP A 53 -3.72 -3.55 5.17
CA TRP A 53 -3.87 -4.15 3.86
C TRP A 53 -4.95 -3.40 3.12
N GLU A 54 -4.78 -3.23 1.81
CA GLU A 54 -5.70 -2.47 0.99
C GLU A 54 -5.93 -3.17 -0.35
N PHE A 55 -7.19 -3.26 -0.78
CA PHE A 55 -7.52 -3.48 -2.19
C PHE A 55 -7.73 -2.14 -2.86
N ILE A 56 -7.11 -1.96 -4.03
CA ILE A 56 -7.21 -0.73 -4.80
C ILE A 56 -7.91 -1.04 -6.12
N LEU A 57 -9.11 -0.50 -6.30
CA LEU A 57 -9.80 -0.51 -7.59
C LEU A 57 -9.43 0.74 -8.38
N LYS A 58 -8.72 0.54 -9.50
CA LYS A 58 -8.33 1.63 -10.42
C LYS A 58 -9.32 1.74 -11.59
N ILE A 59 -10.13 2.79 -11.58
CA ILE A 59 -11.09 3.08 -12.65
C ILE A 59 -10.44 4.03 -13.66
N LYS A 60 -10.19 3.52 -14.87
CA LYS A 60 -9.62 4.32 -15.97
C LYS A 60 -10.68 5.26 -16.54
N ARG A 61 -10.33 6.54 -16.69
CA ARG A 61 -11.18 7.56 -17.31
C ARG A 61 -10.53 8.07 -18.60
N LYS A 62 -11.33 8.32 -19.64
CA LYS A 62 -10.81 8.69 -20.98
C LYS A 62 -10.09 10.05 -21.04
N LYS A 63 -10.51 11.02 -20.22
CA LYS A 63 -10.01 12.42 -20.28
C LYS A 63 -9.58 12.98 -18.92
N GLN A 64 -9.55 12.16 -17.89
CA GLN A 64 -9.34 12.57 -16.50
C GLN A 64 -8.37 11.58 -15.83
N MET A 65 -7.76 11.99 -14.72
CA MET A 65 -6.92 11.11 -13.90
C MET A 65 -7.70 9.84 -13.51
N PRO A 66 -7.06 8.68 -13.33
CA PRO A 66 -7.77 7.50 -12.82
C PRO A 66 -8.44 7.81 -11.48
N LEU A 67 -9.63 7.24 -11.25
CA LEU A 67 -10.20 7.21 -9.90
C LEU A 67 -9.66 5.98 -9.19
N LEU A 68 -9.24 6.17 -7.95
CA LEU A 68 -8.83 5.08 -7.07
C LEU A 68 -9.89 4.96 -5.98
N TRP A 69 -10.48 3.77 -5.87
CA TRP A 69 -11.24 3.39 -4.69
C TRP A 69 -10.39 2.45 -3.87
N VAL A 70 -10.14 2.83 -2.62
CA VAL A 70 -9.28 2.09 -1.68
C VAL A 70 -10.17 1.46 -0.63
N CYS A 71 -10.06 0.14 -0.49
CA CYS A 71 -10.81 -0.64 0.48
C CYS A 71 -9.85 -1.28 1.47
N PRO A 72 -9.88 -0.90 2.76
CA PRO A 72 -9.05 -1.55 3.76
C PRO A 72 -9.52 -2.99 4.00
N VAL A 73 -8.57 -3.89 4.20
CA VAL A 73 -8.79 -5.32 4.39
C VAL A 73 -8.25 -5.73 5.75
N ARG A 74 -9.02 -6.56 6.46
CA ARG A 74 -8.52 -7.26 7.63
C ARG A 74 -7.97 -8.60 7.20
N VAL A 75 -6.69 -8.83 7.46
CA VAL A 75 -5.97 -10.04 7.12
C VAL A 75 -5.54 -10.71 8.41
N GLU A 76 -5.79 -12.01 8.51
CA GLU A 76 -5.37 -12.82 9.65
C GLU A 76 -3.85 -13.02 9.65
N PHE A 77 -3.29 -13.36 10.80
CA PHE A 77 -1.89 -13.73 10.88
C PHE A 77 -1.69 -15.13 10.31
N PRO A 78 -0.58 -15.38 9.60
CA PRO A 78 -0.19 -16.73 9.28
C PRO A 78 0.24 -17.48 10.55
N ASP A 79 0.17 -18.81 10.52
CA ASP A 79 0.55 -19.68 11.64
C ASP A 79 2.08 -19.81 11.83
N GLU A 80 2.87 -19.10 11.02
CA GLU A 80 4.33 -19.15 11.02
C GLU A 80 4.99 -17.80 11.34
N ILE A 81 6.25 -17.85 11.80
CA ILE A 81 7.04 -16.65 12.09
C ILE A 81 7.46 -16.01 10.77
N ILE A 82 7.18 -14.72 10.65
CA ILE A 82 7.47 -13.95 9.44
C ILE A 82 8.81 -13.24 9.58
N HIS A 83 9.69 -13.46 8.61
CA HIS A 83 10.99 -12.79 8.50
C HIS A 83 11.03 -11.94 7.24
N LEU A 84 10.72 -10.64 7.37
CA LEU A 84 10.88 -9.68 6.28
C LEU A 84 12.35 -9.24 6.20
N GLN A 85 13.02 -9.58 5.11
CA GLN A 85 14.41 -9.21 4.84
C GLN A 85 14.49 -8.23 3.68
N ASN A 86 15.54 -7.41 3.64
CA ASN A 86 15.83 -6.47 2.54
C ASN A 86 14.66 -5.51 2.21
N LEU A 87 13.93 -5.06 3.23
CA LEU A 87 12.82 -4.11 3.03
C LEU A 87 13.35 -2.76 2.52
N GLU A 88 12.79 -2.31 1.40
CA GLU A 88 13.05 -0.99 0.86
C GLU A 88 12.16 0.06 1.53
N ILE A 89 12.77 1.11 2.07
CA ILE A 89 12.02 2.25 2.63
C ILE A 89 11.35 2.99 1.48
N LYS A 90 10.01 3.12 1.55
CA LYS A 90 9.23 3.88 0.58
C LYS A 90 8.80 5.23 1.17
N ASP A 91 9.17 6.32 0.50
CA ASP A 91 8.64 7.65 0.82
C ASP A 91 7.21 7.78 0.24
N PRO A 92 6.21 8.19 1.02
CA PRO A 92 4.82 8.36 0.54
C PRO A 92 4.66 9.36 -0.63
N ARG A 93 5.64 10.23 -0.87
CA ARG A 93 5.60 11.15 -2.03
C ARG A 93 5.89 10.45 -3.36
N THR A 94 6.45 9.24 -3.32
CA THR A 94 6.80 8.49 -4.54
C THR A 94 5.59 7.78 -5.14
N GLU A 95 4.61 7.36 -4.33
CA GLU A 95 3.37 6.71 -4.80
C GLU A 95 2.52 7.63 -5.69
N GLN A 96 2.58 8.95 -5.46
CA GLN A 96 1.90 9.95 -6.29
C GLN A 96 2.43 10.00 -7.73
N LEU A 97 3.69 9.63 -7.96
CA LEU A 97 4.31 9.68 -9.29
C LEU A 97 3.78 8.56 -10.20
N TYR A 98 3.47 7.39 -9.65
CA TYR A 98 2.98 6.23 -10.42
C TYR A 98 1.47 6.29 -10.70
N ILE A 99 0.71 7.08 -9.95
CA ILE A 99 -0.73 7.27 -10.19
C ILE A 99 -0.98 8.08 -11.47
N GLY A 100 -0.01 8.91 -11.88
CA GLY A 100 -0.07 9.75 -13.08
C GLY A 100 0.66 9.23 -14.32
N GLN A 101 1.36 8.10 -14.25
CA GLN A 101 1.98 7.52 -15.44
C GLN A 101 0.92 6.91 -16.36
N ARG A 102 0.89 7.48 -17.58
CA ARG A 102 -0.04 7.23 -18.69
C ARG A 102 0.10 5.82 -19.26
#